data_AF-A0A4Q5QFQ1-F1
#
_entry.id   AF-A0A4Q5QFQ1-F1
#
_cell.length_a   1.000
_cell.length_b   1.000
_cell.length_c   1.000
_cell.angle_alpha   90.00
_cell.angle_beta   90.00
_cell.angle_gamma   90.00
#
_symmetry.space_group_name_H-M   'P 1'
#
loop_
_entity.id
_entity.type
_entity.pdbx_description
1 polymer ?
#
loop_
_entity_poly.entity_id
_entity_poly.type
_entity_poly.pdbx_seq_one_letter_code
_entity_poly.pdbx_strand_id
1 'polypeptide(L)' 'IKETIKKDLPKGFQTAEFVLEHGFLDFIVDRRKMKEQLGNFVKMLNS' A
#
# COMPACT_ATOMS: atom_id res chain seq x y z
N ILE A 1 -14.69 -10.77 7.10
CA ILE A 1 -13.70 -11.73 6.54
C ILE A 1 -13.42 -12.84 7.54
N LYS A 2 -12.85 -12.57 8.72
CA LYS A 2 -12.58 -13.60 9.75
C LYS A 2 -13.78 -14.51 10.06
N GLU A 3 -14.94 -13.93 10.32
CA GLU A 3 -16.18 -14.68 10.60
C GLU A 3 -16.65 -15.53 9.40
N THR A 4 -16.48 -15.00 8.19
CA THR A 4 -16.81 -15.67 6.94
C THR A 4 -15.90 -16.86 6.66
N ILE A 5 -14.59 -16.73 6.90
CA ILE A 5 -13.59 -17.77 6.62
C ILE A 5 -13.34 -18.71 7.81
N LYS A 6 -13.92 -18.41 8.98
CA LYS A 6 -13.78 -19.15 10.26
C LYS A 6 -12.32 -19.47 10.63
N LYS A 7 -11.40 -18.57 10.31
CA LYS A 7 -9.96 -18.66 10.59
C LYS A 7 -9.42 -17.30 11.01
N ASP A 8 -8.36 -17.30 11.82
CA ASP A 8 -7.65 -16.06 12.14
C ASP A 8 -7.07 -15.41 10.89
N LEU A 9 -7.07 -14.07 10.89
CA LEU A 9 -6.43 -13.31 9.83
C LEU A 9 -4.92 -13.32 10.04
N PRO A 10 -4.12 -13.34 8.96
CA PRO A 10 -2.68 -13.15 9.06
C PRO A 10 -2.33 -11.90 9.86
N LYS A 11 -1.19 -11.92 10.54
CA LYS A 11 -0.68 -10.73 11.23
C LYS A 11 -0.48 -9.62 10.20
N GLY A 12 -0.95 -8.42 10.52
CA GLY A 12 -0.84 -7.27 9.62
C GLY A 12 -1.77 -7.35 8.41
N PHE A 13 -2.74 -8.27 8.36
CA PHE A 13 -3.74 -8.29 7.29
C PHE A 13 -4.33 -6.90 7.06
N GLN A 14 -4.34 -6.44 5.80
CA GLN A 14 -4.75 -5.10 5.35
C GLN A 14 -3.90 -3.91 5.81
N THR A 15 -2.76 -4.13 6.49
CA THR A 15 -1.74 -3.08 6.65
C THR A 15 -1.08 -2.78 5.31
N ALA A 16 -0.51 -1.57 5.17
CA ALA A 16 0.18 -1.16 3.96
C ALA A 16 1.33 -2.11 3.62
N GLU A 17 2.08 -2.55 4.63
CA GLU A 17 3.19 -3.50 4.52
C GLU A 17 2.71 -4.85 3.99
N PHE A 18 1.64 -5.40 4.58
CA PHE A 18 1.09 -6.68 4.14
C PHE A 18 0.65 -6.65 2.67
N VAL A 19 -0.08 -5.60 2.26
CA VAL A 19 -0.55 -5.53 0.87
C VAL A 19 0.56 -5.20 -0.12
N LEU A 20 1.61 -4.48 0.29
CA LEU A 20 2.83 -4.28 -0.48
C LEU A 20 3.55 -5.62 -0.71
N GLU A 21 3.74 -6.43 0.33
CA GLU A 21 4.37 -7.76 0.23
C GLU A 21 3.62 -8.72 -0.71
N HIS A 22 2.30 -8.54 -0.84
CA HIS A 22 1.46 -9.34 -1.75
C HIS A 22 1.30 -8.72 -3.15
N GLY A 23 2.02 -7.64 -3.46
CA GLY A 23 2.09 -7.04 -4.79
C GLY A 23 0.89 -6.17 -5.18
N PHE A 24 0.07 -5.75 -4.22
CA PHE A 24 -1.07 -4.86 -4.47
C PHE A 24 -0.70 -3.37 -4.46
N LEU A 25 0.42 -3.01 -3.83
CA LEU A 25 0.95 -1.65 -3.84
C LEU A 25 2.33 -1.65 -4.51
N ASP A 26 2.65 -0.56 -5.20
CA ASP A 26 3.99 -0.35 -5.76
C ASP A 26 4.98 0.13 -4.69
N PHE A 27 4.54 0.98 -3.76
CA PHE A 27 5.38 1.54 -2.70
C PHE A 27 4.56 2.15 -1.54
N ILE A 28 5.21 2.30 -0.38
CA ILE A 28 4.69 2.99 0.80
C ILE A 28 5.49 4.28 1.01
N VAL A 29 4.81 5.39 1.30
CA VAL A 29 5.43 6.71 1.44
C VAL A 29 5.03 7.34 2.76
N ASP A 30 6.02 7.88 3.48
CA ASP A 30 5.77 8.73 4.66
C ASP A 30 4.94 9.95 4.25
N ARG A 31 3.88 10.25 5.01
CA ARG A 31 2.94 11.33 4.69
C ARG A 31 3.62 12.68 4.46
N ARG A 32 4.74 12.98 5.15
CA ARG A 32 5.49 14.24 5.00
C ARG A 32 6.14 14.38 3.63
N LYS A 33 6.40 13.26 2.94
CA LYS A 33 7.00 13.19 1.60
C LYS A 33 5.97 13.01 0.47
N MET A 34 4.69 12.84 0.80
CA MET A 34 3.64 12.50 -0.16
C MET A 34 3.50 13.55 -1.29
N LYS A 35 3.58 14.84 -0.96
CA LYS A 35 3.44 15.92 -1.97
C LYS A 35 4.55 15.87 -3.02
N GLU A 36 5.79 15.68 -2.58
CA GLU A 36 6.94 15.54 -3.46
C GLU A 36 6.78 14.30 -4.34
N GLN A 37 6.39 13.16 -3.74
CA GLN A 37 6.32 11.92 -4.48
C GLN A 37 5.21 11.90 -5.53
N LEU A 38 4.06 12.50 -5.23
CA LEU A 38 2.98 12.69 -6.22
C LEU A 38 3.44 13.57 -7.38
N GLY A 39 4.17 14.66 -7.10
CA GLY A 39 4.70 15.54 -8.14
C GLY A 39 5.66 14.82 -9.09
N ASN A 40 6.56 14.02 -8.54
CA ASN A 40 7.49 13.21 -9.33
C ASN A 40 6.76 12.17 -10.19
N PHE A 41 5.77 11.48 -9.62
CA PHE A 41 5.01 10.46 -10.34
C PHE A 41 4.21 11.05 -11.51
N VAL A 42 3.50 12.16 -11.28
CA VAL A 42 2.75 12.86 -12.35
C VAL A 42 3.69 13.37 -13.44
N LYS A 43 4.86 13.91 -13.07
CA LYS A 43 5.88 14.32 -14.05
C LYS A 43 6.35 13.15 -14.90
N MET A 44 6.61 11.99 -14.29
CA MET A 44 7.01 10.77 -15.00
C MET A 44 5.93 10.32 -15.99
N LEU A 45 4.65 10.38 -15.62
CA LEU A 45 3.53 9.97 -16.49
C LEU A 45 3.25 10.94 -17.65
N ASN A 46 3.58 12.22 -17.49
CA ASN A 46 3.35 13.25 -18.51
C ASN A 46 4.56 13.50 -19.43
N SER A 47 5.62 12.70 -19.28
CA SER A 47 6.83 12.74 -20.12
C SER A 47 6.71 11.72 -21.25
#